data_AF-A0A7V6VQP7-F1
#
_entry.id   AF-A0A7V6VQP7-F1
#
_cell.length_a   1.000
_cell.length_b   1.000
_cell.length_c   1.000
_cell.angle_alpha   90.00
_cell.angle_beta   90.00
_cell.angle_gamma   90.00
#
_symmetry.space_group_name_H-M   'P 1'
#
loop_
_entity.id
_entity.type
_entity.pdbx_description
1 polymer ?
#
loop_
_entity_poly.entity_id
_entity_poly.type
_entity_poly.pdbx_seq_one_letter_code
_entity_poly.pdbx_strand_id
1 'polypeptide(L)' 'FSEPIDSLAAAGAILSDVWTDSSLPAVDSLGEEFLTYIKDGMRVEVLEDGLVRVEG' A
#
# COMPACT_ATOMS: atom_id res chain seq x y z
N PHE A 1 -5.47 0.38 -0.35
CA PHE A 1 -6.89 0.14 -0.03
C PHE A 1 -7.50 1.44 0.46
N SER A 2 -8.69 1.82 -0.02
CA SER A 2 -9.40 3.03 0.44
C SER A 2 -10.11 2.82 1.76
N GLU A 3 -10.61 1.60 1.96
CA GLU A 3 -11.28 1.09 3.16
C GLU A 3 -10.39 0.06 3.87
N PRO A 4 -10.64 -0.25 5.16
CA PRO A 4 -9.84 -1.17 5.95
C PRO A 4 -9.51 -2.45 5.17
N ILE A 5 -8.23 -2.80 5.15
CA ILE A 5 -7.73 -3.99 4.48
C ILE A 5 -8.45 -5.23 5.01
N ASP A 6 -8.88 -6.11 4.11
CA ASP A 6 -9.48 -7.36 4.51
C ASP A 6 -8.44 -8.31 5.13
N SER A 7 -8.89 -9.19 6.02
CA SER A 7 -7.99 -10.09 6.75
C SER A 7 -7.25 -11.08 5.85
N LEU A 8 -7.80 -11.40 4.67
CA LEU A 8 -7.15 -12.30 3.72
C LEU A 8 -6.01 -11.59 2.98
N ALA A 9 -6.21 -10.35 2.52
CA ALA A 9 -5.16 -9.54 1.92
C ALA A 9 -4.04 -9.22 2.91
N ALA A 10 -4.39 -8.93 4.17
CA ALA A 10 -3.41 -8.74 5.24
C ALA A 10 -2.56 -10.00 5.49
N ALA A 11 -3.19 -11.19 5.54
CA ALA A 11 -2.47 -12.44 5.65
C ALA A 11 -1.52 -12.69 4.47
N GLY A 12 -1.94 -12.36 3.25
CA GLY A 12 -1.11 -12.46 2.05
C GLY A 12 0.13 -11.55 2.11
N ALA A 13 -0.03 -10.30 2.55
CA ALA A 13 1.08 -9.38 2.71
C ALA A 13 2.11 -9.88 3.75
N ILE A 14 1.64 -10.38 4.90
CA ILE A 14 2.52 -10.96 5.93
C ILE A 14 3.23 -12.21 5.41
N LEU A 15 2.52 -13.11 4.73
CA LEU A 15 3.13 -14.31 4.18
C LEU A 15 4.19 -13.99 3.13
N SER A 16 3.96 -12.99 2.27
CA SER A 16 4.94 -12.52 1.29
C SER A 16 6.21 -12.03 1.97
N ASP A 17 6.07 -11.23 3.03
CA ASP A 17 7.20 -10.65 3.76
C ASP A 17 8.01 -11.70 4.54
N VAL A 18 7.34 -12.73 5.09
CA VAL A 18 8.01 -13.78 5.87
C VAL A 18 8.66 -14.86 4.98
N TRP A 19 8.07 -15.16 3.83
CA TRP A 19 8.46 -16.33 3.03
C TRP A 19 9.09 -16.00 1.68
N THR A 20 9.19 -14.71 1.31
CA THR A 20 9.83 -14.29 0.06
C THR A 20 10.72 -13.08 0.30
N ASP A 21 11.69 -12.87 -0.60
CA ASP A 21 12.49 -11.63 -0.60
C ASP A 21 11.70 -10.42 -1.15
N SER A 22 10.41 -10.60 -1.47
CA SER A 22 9.53 -9.55 -1.99
C SER A 22 8.64 -9.00 -0.88
N SER A 23 9.02 -7.83 -0.37
CA SER A 23 8.17 -7.04 0.52
C SER A 23 7.00 -6.46 -0.27
N LEU A 24 5.79 -6.64 0.25
CA LEU A 24 4.55 -6.14 -0.36
C LEU A 24 4.00 -5.00 0.51
N PRO A 25 4.40 -3.74 0.26
CA PRO A 25 3.94 -2.61 1.07
C PRO A 25 2.43 -2.41 0.87
N ALA A 26 1.68 -2.48 1.96
CA ALA A 26 0.24 -2.25 1.97
C ALA A 26 -0.06 -0.85 2.53
N VAL A 27 -0.73 -0.02 1.73
CA VAL A 27 -1.25 1.29 2.15
C VAL A 27 -2.76 1.16 2.30
N ASP A 28 -3.29 1.54 3.46
CA ASP A 28 -4.70 1.37 3.83
C ASP A 28 -5.31 2.65 4.42
N SER A 29 -6.63 2.79 4.36
CA SER A 29 -7.43 3.84 5.00
C SER A 29 -7.10 5.29 4.57
N LEU A 30 -6.49 5.48 3.40
CA LEU A 30 -6.27 6.81 2.81
C LEU A 30 -7.50 7.38 2.06
N GLY A 31 -8.59 6.61 1.97
CA GLY A 31 -9.85 7.04 1.38
C GLY A 31 -9.90 7.04 -0.16
N GLU A 32 -11.07 7.37 -0.70
CA GLU A 32 -11.33 7.38 -2.14
C GLU A 32 -10.60 8.52 -2.88
N GLU A 33 -10.33 9.64 -2.21
CA GLU A 33 -9.60 10.77 -2.78
C GLU A 33 -8.19 10.35 -3.21
N PHE A 34 -7.49 9.60 -2.34
CA PHE A 34 -6.16 9.05 -2.66
C PHE A 34 -6.21 8.07 -3.83
N LEU A 35 -7.18 7.14 -3.85
CA LEU A 35 -7.33 6.21 -4.97
C LEU A 35 -7.66 6.91 -6.29
N THR A 36 -8.43 8.00 -6.22
CA THR A 36 -8.77 8.80 -7.40
C THR A 36 -7.59 9.63 -7.88
N TYR A 37 -6.74 10.08 -6.96
CA TYR A 37 -5.54 10.87 -7.24
C TYR A 37 -4.45 10.04 -7.93
N ILE A 38 -4.20 8.81 -7.46
CA ILE A 38 -3.21 7.90 -8.05
C ILE A 38 -3.61 7.50 -9.48
N LYS A 39 -2.63 7.53 -10.39
CA LYS A 39 -2.74 7.06 -11.78
C LYS A 39 -1.56 6.17 -12.16
N ASP A 40 -1.74 5.39 -13.21
CA ASP A 40 -0.67 4.58 -13.79
C ASP A 40 0.53 5.46 -14.16
N GLY A 41 1.73 5.00 -13.82
CA GLY A 41 2.98 5.73 -14.07
C GLY A 41 3.42 6.66 -12.93
N MET A 42 2.58 6.91 -11.93
CA MET A 42 3.00 7.63 -10.72
C MET A 42 3.88 6.74 -9.83
N ARG A 43 4.89 7.35 -9.21
CA ARG A 43 5.74 6.71 -8.21
C ARG A 43 5.16 6.94 -6.83
N VAL A 44 4.95 5.85 -6.09
CA VAL A 44 4.52 5.88 -4.69
C VAL A 44 5.67 5.40 -3.81
N GLU A 45 5.99 6.15 -2.77
CA GLU A 45 7.01 5.84 -1.78
C GLU A 45 6.40 5.89 -0.38
N VAL A 46 6.60 4.83 0.41
CA VAL A 46 6.18 4.77 1.82
C VAL A 46 7.42 4.97 2.68
N LEU A 47 7.44 6.04 3.47
CA LEU A 47 8.54 6.38 4.36
C LEU A 47 8.42 5.67 5.72
N GLU A 48 9.50 5.64 6.50
CA GLU A 48 9.58 4.93 7.79
C GLU A 48 8.55 5.37 8.84
N ASP A 49 8.02 6.59 8.72
CA ASP A 49 6.99 7.16 9.60
C ASP A 49 5.55 6.86 9.13
N GLY A 50 5.39 6.09 8.05
CA GLY A 50 4.09 5.81 7.43
C GLY A 50 3.60 6.93 6.51
N LEU A 51 4.42 7.94 6.22
CA LEU A 51 4.08 8.94 5.21
C LEU A 51 4.11 8.32 3.81
N VAL A 52 3.04 8.54 3.05
CA VAL A 52 2.95 8.13 1.65
C VAL A 52 3.22 9.32 0.75
N ARG A 53 4.35 9.29 0.04
CA ARG A 53 4.72 10.29 -0.96
C ARG A 53 4.34 9.78 -2.35
N VAL A 54 3.77 10.67 -3.16
CA VAL A 54 3.39 10.38 -4.54
C VAL A 54 4.03 11.40 -5.46
N GLU A 55 4.72 10.92 -6.50
CA GLU A 55 5.32 11.73 -7.55
C GLU A 55 4.70 11.30 -8.90
N GLY A 56 4.25 12.27 -9.71
CA GLY A 56 3.58 12.03 -10.99
C GLY A 56 4.07 12.96 -12.09
#